data_AF-A0A0H2ZVR5-F1
#
_entry.id   AF-A0A0H2ZVR5-F1
#
_cell.length_a   1.000
_cell.length_b   1.000
_cell.length_c   1.000
_cell.angle_alpha   90.00
_cell.angle_beta   90.00
_cell.angle_gamma   90.00
#
_symmetry.space_group_name_H-M   'P 1'
#
loop_
_entity.id
_entity.type
_entity.pdbx_description
1 polymer ?
#
loop_
_entity_poly.entity_id
_entity_poly.type
_entity_poly.pdbx_seq_one_letter_code
_entity_poly.pdbx_strand_id
1 'polypeptide(L)'
;MPLQDHHQIVSVDDHLVEHPRVWQDRLPEKWREQGPRIVELDGKHLWSYDGQVFPTIGLNAVAGKPPEEWGLDPVRYEDMIPGCYDPVARVADMDLDGVQAALCFPSFPGFGGGTFVRAEVNRPGFDGGSCYWISTSGWSVRFVA
;
A
#
# COMPACT_ATOMS: atom_id res chain seq x y z
N MET A 1 -27.86 8.18 -14.53
CA MET A 1 -28.65 7.02 -14.06
C MET A 1 -27.95 6.47 -12.83
N PRO A 2 -28.51 6.62 -11.62
CA PRO A 2 -27.91 5.98 -10.46
C PRO A 2 -27.93 4.45 -10.66
N LEU A 3 -26.89 3.78 -10.18
CA LEU A 3 -26.86 2.32 -10.14
C LEU A 3 -28.05 1.82 -9.31
N GLN A 4 -28.60 0.68 -9.70
CA GLN A 4 -29.68 0.02 -8.96
C GLN A 4 -29.10 -0.93 -7.92
N ASP A 5 -29.84 -1.24 -6.85
CA ASP A 5 -29.41 -2.07 -5.71
C ASP A 5 -28.89 -3.48 -6.08
N HIS A 6 -29.26 -4.00 -7.26
CA HIS A 6 -28.80 -5.30 -7.73
C HIS A 6 -27.48 -5.25 -8.53
N HIS A 7 -26.94 -4.06 -8.79
CA HIS A 7 -25.65 -3.95 -9.48
C HIS A 7 -24.52 -4.24 -8.48
N GLN A 8 -23.63 -5.16 -8.87
CA GLN A 8 -22.38 -5.39 -8.17
C GLN A 8 -21.26 -4.68 -8.90
N ILE A 9 -20.55 -3.78 -8.20
CA ILE A 9 -19.41 -3.07 -8.75
C ILE A 9 -18.15 -3.85 -8.44
N VAL A 10 -17.35 -4.14 -9.46
CA VAL A 10 -16.00 -4.68 -9.30
C VAL A 10 -15.02 -3.57 -9.67
N SER A 11 -14.23 -3.12 -8.70
CA SER A 11 -13.13 -2.21 -8.98
C SER A 11 -11.94 -2.99 -9.53
N VAL A 12 -11.47 -2.58 -10.70
CA VAL A 12 -10.36 -3.24 -11.41
C VAL A 12 -9.03 -2.51 -11.22
N ASP A 13 -9.03 -1.37 -10.52
CA ASP A 13 -7.86 -0.53 -10.30
C ASP A 13 -7.96 0.23 -8.98
N ASP A 14 -7.70 -0.51 -7.89
CA ASP A 14 -7.51 0.08 -6.56
C ASP A 14 -6.04 0.11 -6.21
N HIS A 15 -5.65 1.05 -5.35
CA HIS A 15 -4.32 1.06 -4.75
C HIS A 15 -4.43 0.96 -3.23
N LEU A 16 -3.56 0.14 -2.63
CA LEU A 16 -3.37 0.14 -1.18
C LEU A 16 -2.06 0.84 -0.84
N VAL A 17 -2.06 1.56 0.27
CA VAL A 17 -0.82 2.01 0.91
C VAL A 17 -0.31 0.87 1.78
N GLU A 18 0.93 0.43 1.58
CA GLU A 18 1.46 -0.68 2.35
C GLU A 18 1.48 -0.35 3.84
N HIS A 19 1.07 -1.31 4.68
CA HIS A 19 1.15 -1.16 6.13
C HIS A 19 2.59 -0.79 6.54
N PRO A 20 2.80 0.17 7.48
CA PRO A 20 4.12 0.75 7.77
C PRO A 20 5.15 -0.29 8.24
N ARG A 21 4.68 -1.45 8.71
CA ARG A 21 5.50 -2.55 9.19
C ARG A 21 5.55 -3.78 8.28
N VAL A 22 4.92 -3.77 7.09
CA VAL A 22 4.72 -4.99 6.28
C VAL A 22 6.02 -5.76 6.05
N TRP A 23 7.11 -5.09 5.69
CA TRP A 23 8.41 -5.75 5.48
C TRP A 23 9.11 -6.13 6.79
N GLN A 24 8.93 -5.35 7.85
CA GLN A 24 9.52 -5.66 9.16
C GLN A 24 8.87 -6.89 9.81
N ASP A 25 7.58 -7.09 9.56
CA ASP A 25 6.82 -8.22 10.09
C ASP A 25 7.01 -9.49 9.23
N ARG A 26 7.23 -9.34 7.92
CA ARG A 26 7.16 -10.46 6.96
C ARG A 26 8.49 -10.88 6.35
N LEU A 27 9.51 -10.02 6.30
CA LEU A 27 10.83 -10.44 5.80
C LEU A 27 11.48 -11.42 6.78
N PRO A 28 12.23 -12.42 6.27
CA PRO A 28 13.13 -13.21 7.09
C PRO A 28 14.06 -12.30 7.90
N GLU A 29 14.35 -12.68 9.14
CA GLU A 29 15.11 -11.86 10.09
C GLU A 29 16.40 -11.29 9.50
N LYS A 30 17.17 -12.12 8.79
CA LYS A 30 18.43 -11.73 8.12
C LYS A 30 18.30 -10.60 7.09
N TRP A 31 17.08 -10.32 6.61
CA TRP A 31 16.78 -9.30 5.61
C TRP A 31 16.02 -8.09 6.15
N ARG A 32 15.50 -8.12 7.38
CA ARG A 32 14.67 -7.03 7.93
C ARG A 32 15.38 -5.68 7.96
N GLU A 33 16.67 -5.68 8.30
CA GLU A 33 17.49 -4.46 8.34
C GLU A 33 17.68 -3.84 6.95
N GLN A 34 17.70 -4.68 5.91
CA GLN A 34 17.90 -4.31 4.51
C GLN A 34 16.57 -4.02 3.79
N GLY A 35 15.46 -4.47 4.37
CA GLY A 35 14.14 -4.28 3.82
C GLY A 35 13.62 -2.84 3.93
N PRO A 36 12.57 -2.49 3.18
CA PRO A 36 11.92 -1.20 3.32
C PRO A 36 11.39 -0.97 4.74
N ARG A 37 11.42 0.29 5.17
CA ARG A 37 10.83 0.73 6.44
C ARG A 37 10.35 2.16 6.36
N ILE A 38 9.35 2.50 7.15
CA ILE A 38 9.00 3.90 7.37
C ILE A 38 10.07 4.57 8.24
N VAL A 39 10.48 5.77 7.82
CA VAL A 39 11.28 6.71 8.60
C VAL A 39 10.52 8.02 8.72
N GLU A 40 10.79 8.75 9.80
CA GLU A 40 10.26 10.09 10.00
C GLU A 40 11.33 11.13 9.68
N LEU A 41 11.01 12.05 8.78
CA LEU A 41 11.86 13.17 8.38
C LEU A 41 11.00 14.43 8.28
N ASP A 42 11.41 15.51 8.95
CA ASP A 42 10.68 16.78 8.97
C ASP A 42 9.17 16.64 9.31
N GLY A 43 8.86 15.73 10.23
CA GLY A 43 7.48 15.43 10.66
C GLY A 43 6.66 14.58 9.67
N LYS A 44 7.26 14.06 8.61
CA LYS A 44 6.60 13.28 7.55
C LYS A 44 7.02 11.81 7.57
N HIS A 45 6.09 10.91 7.24
CA HIS A 45 6.40 9.48 7.07
C HIS A 45 6.82 9.19 5.63
N LEU A 46 8.03 8.65 5.47
CA LEU A 46 8.64 8.32 4.18
C LEU A 46 9.10 6.86 4.19
N TRP A 47 8.99 6.18 3.06
CA TRP A 47 9.64 4.90 2.88
C TRP A 47 11.15 5.09 2.70
N SER A 48 11.95 4.44 3.52
CA SER A 48 13.39 4.30 3.32
C SER A 48 13.70 2.90 2.80
N TYR A 49 14.39 2.84 1.67
CA TYR A 49 14.85 1.59 1.08
C TYR A 49 16.09 1.86 0.25
N ASP A 50 17.09 1.00 0.40
CA ASP A 50 18.34 1.05 -0.36
C ASP A 50 19.06 2.40 -0.37
N GLY A 51 19.08 3.08 0.78
CA GLY A 51 19.72 4.40 0.92
C GLY A 51 18.93 5.55 0.30
N GLN A 52 17.78 5.27 -0.31
CA GLN A 52 16.87 6.24 -0.89
C GLN A 52 15.65 6.46 0.01
N VAL A 53 15.00 7.61 -0.15
CA VAL A 53 13.73 7.94 0.50
C VAL A 53 12.66 8.14 -0.56
N PHE A 54 11.49 7.57 -0.31
CA PHE A 54 10.35 7.57 -1.21
C PHE A 54 9.15 8.16 -0.46
N PRO A 55 8.59 9.28 -0.93
CA PRO A 55 7.42 9.88 -0.29
C PRO A 55 6.17 9.05 -0.53
N THR A 56 5.38 8.84 0.52
CA THR A 56 3.98 8.41 0.38
C THR A 56 3.15 9.63 0.01
N ILE A 57 2.88 9.83 -1.27
CA ILE A 57 2.21 11.04 -1.78
C ILE A 57 0.79 11.12 -1.22
N GLY A 58 0.45 12.25 -0.59
CA GLY A 58 -0.86 12.50 0.05
C GLY A 58 -2.08 12.36 -0.85
N LEU A 59 -1.90 12.53 -2.16
CA LEU A 59 -2.94 12.30 -3.16
C LEU A 59 -3.52 10.87 -3.11
N ASN A 60 -2.75 9.90 -2.60
CA ASN A 60 -3.20 8.51 -2.46
C ASN A 60 -4.16 8.32 -1.25
N ALA A 61 -4.42 9.36 -0.46
CA ALA A 61 -5.22 9.30 0.77
C ALA A 61 -6.13 10.52 0.96
N VAL A 62 -6.76 10.99 -0.12
CA VAL A 62 -7.71 12.13 -0.10
C VAL A 62 -9.19 11.72 -0.06
N ALA A 63 -9.48 10.41 -0.05
CA ALA A 63 -10.85 9.92 0.06
C ALA A 63 -11.52 10.50 1.32
N GLY A 64 -12.70 11.11 1.15
CA GLY A 64 -13.43 11.79 2.22
C GLY A 64 -12.94 13.20 2.59
N LYS A 65 -11.86 13.71 1.98
CA LYS A 65 -11.35 15.07 2.23
C LYS A 65 -11.90 16.08 1.22
N PRO A 66 -12.20 17.33 1.65
CA PRO A 66 -12.61 18.39 0.74
C PRO A 66 -11.46 18.74 -0.24
N PRO A 67 -11.76 19.16 -1.48
CA PRO A 67 -10.74 19.44 -2.51
C PRO A 67 -9.64 20.42 -2.08
N GLU A 68 -9.96 21.35 -1.19
CA GLU A 68 -9.03 22.36 -0.66
C GLU A 68 -7.94 21.75 0.23
N GLU A 69 -8.18 20.54 0.77
CA GLU A 69 -7.23 19.78 1.58
C GLU A 69 -6.41 18.79 0.75
N TRP A 70 -6.58 18.76 -0.57
CA TRP A 70 -5.79 17.91 -1.45
C TRP A 70 -4.36 18.45 -1.56
N GLY A 71 -3.43 17.74 -0.95
CA GLY A 71 -2.00 18.08 -0.96
C GLY A 71 -1.15 17.00 -1.62
N LEU A 72 -0.02 17.44 -2.19
CA LEU A 72 1.05 16.53 -2.62
C LEU A 72 2.07 16.26 -1.50
N ASP A 73 1.91 16.93 -0.36
CA ASP A 73 2.77 16.71 0.80
C ASP A 73 2.67 15.24 1.25
N PRO A 74 3.80 14.63 1.62
CA PRO A 74 3.79 13.32 2.24
C PRO A 74 2.93 13.34 3.50
N VAL A 75 1.98 12.42 3.55
CA VAL A 75 1.03 12.29 4.66
C VAL A 75 1.57 11.32 5.69
N ARG A 76 1.23 11.55 6.96
CA ARG A 76 1.45 10.56 8.00
C ARG A 76 0.35 9.50 7.96
N TYR A 77 0.59 8.33 8.54
CA TYR A 77 -0.37 7.22 8.46
C TYR A 77 -1.64 7.53 9.27
N GLU A 78 -1.47 8.27 10.37
CA GLU A 78 -2.54 8.80 11.21
C GLU A 78 -3.42 9.85 10.50
N ASP A 79 -2.93 10.47 9.44
CA ASP A 79 -3.68 11.46 8.66
C ASP A 79 -4.45 10.82 7.47
N MET A 80 -4.24 9.52 7.24
CA MET A 80 -4.96 8.72 6.25
C MET A 80 -6.18 8.07 6.88
N ILE A 81 -7.24 7.85 6.10
CA ILE A 81 -8.31 6.95 6.53
C ILE A 81 -7.72 5.54 6.72
N PRO A 82 -8.07 4.80 7.78
CA PRO A 82 -7.47 3.49 8.04
C PRO A 82 -7.62 2.50 6.88
N GLY A 83 -8.71 2.58 6.10
CA GLY A 83 -8.91 1.71 4.93
C GLY A 83 -7.86 1.87 3.82
N CYS A 84 -7.05 2.93 3.83
CA CYS A 84 -5.90 3.04 2.92
C CYS A 84 -4.83 1.96 3.15
N TYR A 85 -4.69 1.43 4.37
CA TYR A 85 -3.62 0.48 4.73
C TYR A 85 -4.06 -0.69 5.63
N ASP A 86 -5.26 -0.65 6.20
CA ASP A 86 -5.88 -1.74 6.96
C ASP A 86 -6.97 -2.43 6.12
N PRO A 87 -6.79 -3.71 5.75
CA PRO A 87 -7.76 -4.43 4.93
C PRO A 87 -9.12 -4.62 5.62
N VAL A 88 -9.17 -4.71 6.96
CA VAL A 88 -10.44 -4.85 7.70
C VAL A 88 -11.23 -3.54 7.61
N ALA A 89 -10.55 -2.40 7.79
CA ALA A 89 -11.16 -1.10 7.61
C ALA A 89 -11.59 -0.87 6.15
N ARG A 90 -10.79 -1.33 5.18
CA ARG A 90 -11.10 -1.20 3.74
C ARG A 90 -12.40 -1.90 3.35
N VAL A 91 -12.73 -3.05 3.95
CA VAL A 91 -14.02 -3.72 3.68
C VAL A 91 -15.20 -2.84 4.07
N ALA A 92 -15.13 -2.12 5.20
CA ALA A 92 -16.18 -1.19 5.59
C ALA A 92 -16.30 -0.02 4.61
N ASP A 93 -15.17 0.51 4.09
CA ASP A 93 -15.20 1.53 3.05
C ASP A 93 -15.78 1.00 1.73
N MET A 94 -15.48 -0.24 1.36
CA MET A 94 -16.07 -0.91 0.18
C MET A 94 -17.58 -1.05 0.31
N ASP A 95 -18.10 -1.38 1.49
CA ASP A 95 -19.54 -1.44 1.77
C ASP A 95 -20.21 -0.06 1.61
N LEU A 96 -19.54 1.02 2.04
CA LEU A 96 -20.01 2.39 1.86
C LEU A 96 -19.99 2.84 0.39
N ASP A 97 -18.95 2.45 -0.35
CA ASP A 97 -18.76 2.79 -1.77
C ASP A 97 -19.62 1.91 -2.71
N GLY A 98 -20.22 0.83 -2.20
CA GLY A 98 -20.97 -0.15 -3.00
C GLY A 98 -20.08 -1.05 -3.87
N VAL A 99 -18.81 -1.22 -3.49
CA VAL A 99 -17.82 -2.03 -4.20
C VAL A 99 -17.84 -3.47 -3.67
N GLN A 100 -18.24 -4.41 -4.53
CA GLN A 100 -18.35 -5.83 -4.18
C GLN A 100 -16.99 -6.53 -4.11
N ALA A 101 -16.05 -6.13 -4.96
CA ALA A 101 -14.70 -6.68 -5.04
C ALA A 101 -13.75 -5.66 -5.63
N ALA A 102 -12.48 -5.71 -5.21
CA ALA A 102 -11.43 -4.81 -5.67
C ALA A 102 -10.15 -5.57 -6.03
N LEU A 103 -9.53 -5.17 -7.14
CA LEU A 103 -8.17 -5.56 -7.49
C LEU A 103 -7.20 -4.48 -6.99
N CYS A 104 -6.41 -4.79 -5.96
CA CYS A 104 -5.49 -3.83 -5.35
C CYS A 104 -4.07 -3.95 -5.89
N PHE A 105 -3.50 -2.83 -6.31
CA PHE A 105 -2.13 -2.65 -6.74
C PHE A 105 -1.26 -2.01 -5.64
N PRO A 106 0.04 -2.32 -5.62
CA PRO A 106 0.98 -1.74 -4.66
C PRO A 106 1.20 -0.23 -4.91
N SER A 107 1.55 0.49 -3.86
CA SER A 107 1.91 1.92 -3.94
C SER A 107 3.43 2.12 -3.95
N PHE A 108 4.12 1.77 -2.86
CA PHE A 108 5.58 1.98 -2.74
C PHE A 108 6.42 1.16 -3.74
N PRO A 109 6.15 -0.13 -3.98
CA PRO A 109 6.85 -0.94 -4.99
C PRO A 109 6.74 -0.40 -6.42
N GLY A 110 5.72 0.42 -6.70
CA GLY A 110 5.39 0.89 -8.04
C GLY A 110 4.96 -0.23 -9.00
N PHE A 111 4.71 0.14 -10.26
CA PHE A 111 4.25 -0.80 -11.28
C PHE A 111 5.25 -1.94 -11.47
N GLY A 112 4.76 -3.18 -11.34
CA GLY A 112 5.58 -4.39 -11.48
C GLY A 112 6.74 -4.51 -10.48
N GLY A 113 6.71 -3.79 -9.35
CA GLY A 113 7.81 -3.82 -8.38
C GLY A 113 9.05 -3.05 -8.84
N GLY A 114 8.90 -2.07 -9.73
CA GLY A 114 10.00 -1.30 -10.29
C GLY A 114 10.92 -0.66 -9.25
N THR A 115 10.43 -0.30 -8.05
CA THR A 115 11.26 0.19 -6.95
C THR A 115 12.29 -0.85 -6.51
N PHE A 116 11.91 -2.13 -6.46
CA PHE A 116 12.81 -3.22 -6.08
C PHE A 116 13.78 -3.59 -7.19
N VAL A 117 13.34 -3.55 -8.45
CA VAL A 117 14.18 -3.85 -9.61
C VAL A 117 15.27 -2.78 -9.81
N ARG A 118 14.96 -1.52 -9.51
CA ARG A 118 15.89 -0.38 -9.68
C ARG A 118 16.84 -0.18 -8.50
N ALA A 119 16.64 -0.88 -7.39
CA ALA A 119 17.53 -0.79 -6.25
C ALA A 119 18.94 -1.22 -6.67
N GLU A 120 19.90 -0.28 -6.58
CA GLU A 120 21.23 -0.44 -7.17
C GLU A 120 22.13 -1.37 -6.35
N VAL A 121 21.76 -1.71 -5.12
CA VAL A 121 22.59 -2.61 -4.33
C VAL A 121 22.30 -4.05 -4.70
N ASN A 122 23.07 -4.49 -5.70
CA ASN A 122 23.39 -5.86 -6.03
C ASN A 122 24.10 -6.52 -4.82
N ARG A 123 23.36 -6.76 -3.72
CA ARG A 123 23.87 -7.38 -2.49
C ARG A 123 23.97 -8.88 -2.73
N PRO A 124 25.15 -9.51 -2.55
CA PRO A 124 25.28 -10.95 -2.68
C PRO A 124 24.27 -11.68 -1.78
N GLY A 125 23.29 -12.36 -2.39
CA GLY A 125 22.29 -13.17 -1.70
C GLY A 125 20.95 -12.49 -1.39
N PHE A 126 20.79 -11.17 -1.61
CA PHE A 126 19.49 -10.50 -1.50
C PHE A 126 18.87 -10.36 -2.89
N ASP A 127 17.77 -11.07 -3.13
CA ASP A 127 17.20 -11.19 -4.48
C ASP A 127 16.24 -10.06 -4.88
N GLY A 128 15.88 -9.15 -3.96
CA GLY A 128 14.86 -8.11 -4.16
C GLY A 128 13.43 -8.66 -4.39
N GLY A 129 13.31 -9.85 -4.98
CA GLY A 129 12.11 -10.62 -5.15
C GLY A 129 11.45 -10.97 -3.82
N SER A 130 12.22 -11.23 -2.76
CA SER A 130 11.66 -11.43 -1.43
C SER A 130 10.89 -10.22 -0.87
N CYS A 131 11.13 -9.00 -1.36
CA CYS A 131 10.33 -7.81 -1.02
C CYS A 131 9.06 -7.67 -1.89
N TYR A 132 9.10 -8.16 -3.13
CA TYR A 132 7.96 -8.16 -4.07
C TYR A 132 6.99 -9.30 -3.81
N TRP A 133 7.52 -10.48 -3.47
CA TRP A 133 6.81 -11.72 -3.17
C TRP A 133 6.54 -11.89 -1.68
N ILE A 134 6.42 -10.80 -0.91
CA ILE A 134 5.72 -10.84 0.37
C ILE A 134 4.25 -11.09 0.04
N SER A 135 4.01 -12.35 -0.28
CA SER A 135 2.72 -12.92 -0.59
C SER A 135 1.78 -12.50 0.53
N THR A 136 0.57 -12.14 0.11
CA THR A 136 -0.70 -12.30 0.79
C THR A 136 -0.93 -13.75 1.29
N SER A 137 0.10 -14.46 1.75
CA SER A 137 0.05 -15.79 2.35
C SER A 137 -0.73 -15.80 3.69
N GLY A 138 -1.17 -14.63 4.17
CA GLY A 138 -2.22 -14.47 5.18
C GLY A 138 -3.58 -13.95 4.65
N TRP A 139 -3.69 -13.65 3.36
CA TRP A 139 -4.87 -13.16 2.65
C TRP A 139 -5.09 -13.97 1.37
N SER A 140 -5.44 -15.25 1.54
CA SER A 140 -6.32 -15.89 0.58
C SER A 140 -7.74 -15.58 1.05
N VAL A 141 -8.36 -14.53 0.52
CA VAL A 141 -9.83 -14.51 0.47
C VAL A 141 -10.19 -15.64 -0.46
N ARG A 142 -10.48 -16.81 0.12
CA ARG A 142 -11.14 -17.89 -0.60
C ARG A 142 -12.52 -17.36 -0.95
N PHE A 143 -12.72 -17.01 -2.22
CA PHE A 143 -14.05 -17.00 -2.79
C PHE A 143 -14.58 -18.43 -2.70
N VAL A 144 -15.39 -18.70 -1.68
CA VAL A 144 -16.35 -19.79 -1.74
C VAL A 144 -17.52 -19.21 -2.51
N ALA A 145 -17.70 -19.69 -3.74
CA ALA A 145 -18.90 -19.47 -4.52
C ALA A 145 -20.14 -20.03 -3.82
#